data_AF-A0A1Q4HH36-F1
#
_entry.id   AF-A0A1Q4HH36-F1
#
_cell.length_a   1.000
_cell.length_b   1.000
_cell.length_c   1.000
_cell.angle_alpha   90.00
_cell.angle_beta   90.00
_cell.angle_gamma   90.00
#
_symmetry.space_group_name_H-M   'P 1'
#
loop_
_entity.id
_entity.type
_entity.pdbx_description
1 polymer ?
#
loop_
_entity_poly.entity_id
_entity_poly.type
_entity_poly.pdbx_seq_one_letter_code
_entity_poly.pdbx_strand_id
1 'polypeptide(L)'
;MSDIETVVVIGAAILAIVVVVSLLVAASRKRTQGKREQARQLRGELKTEQERVAQRQALAEETDARARAAAAEAEAKAAEARRLSGQAAAQEETVESHRDELDERRKHIDRIDPDVKSRRDRAGDDEPDRQVIEQPPRRVEHPR
;
A
#
# COMPACT_ATOMS: atom_id res chain seq x y z
N MET A 1 56.73 78.74 16.35
CA MET A 1 56.64 77.36 15.83
C MET A 1 57.42 77.37 14.53
N SER A 2 58.65 76.86 14.56
CA SER A 2 59.54 76.88 13.39
C SER A 2 59.06 75.87 12.36
N ASP A 3 59.25 76.12 11.06
CA ASP A 3 58.81 75.20 9.99
C ASP A 3 59.26 73.74 10.20
N ILE A 4 60.44 73.56 10.82
CA ILE A 4 60.99 72.25 11.22
C ILE A 4 60.11 71.53 12.26
N GLU A 5 59.59 72.25 13.26
CA GLU A 5 58.72 71.70 14.29
C GLU A 5 57.39 71.24 13.69
N THR A 6 56.82 72.03 12.78
CA THR A 6 55.60 71.66 12.02
C THR A 6 55.83 70.44 11.14
N VAL A 7 56.96 70.36 10.44
CA VAL A 7 57.32 69.18 9.62
C VAL A 7 57.47 67.92 10.47
N VAL A 8 58.10 68.02 11.64
CA VAL A 8 58.27 66.88 12.57
C VAL A 8 56.91 66.40 13.11
N VAL A 9 56.03 67.32 13.52
CA VAL A 9 54.69 66.98 14.03
C VAL A 9 53.83 66.32 12.95
N ILE A 10 53.84 66.85 11.72
CA ILE A 10 53.10 66.27 10.59
C ILE A 10 53.66 64.88 10.25
N GLY A 11 54.98 64.71 10.22
CA GLY A 11 55.62 63.42 9.99
C GLY A 11 55.25 62.38 11.05
N ALA A 12 55.26 62.76 12.33
CA ALA A 12 54.85 61.90 13.43
C ALA A 12 53.36 61.50 13.36
N ALA A 13 52.49 62.43 12.99
CA ALA A 13 51.07 62.16 12.83
C ALA A 13 50.80 61.17 11.69
N ILE A 14 51.47 61.32 10.55
CA ILE A 14 51.35 60.38 9.42
C ILE A 14 51.85 59.00 9.84
N LEU A 15 52.98 58.90 10.53
CA LEU A 15 53.51 57.63 11.01
C LEU A 15 52.54 56.94 11.99
N ALA A 16 51.94 57.70 12.91
CA ALA A 16 50.94 57.17 13.83
C ALA A 16 49.71 56.61 13.09
N ILE A 17 49.22 57.32 12.06
CA ILE A 17 48.10 56.86 11.23
C ILE A 17 48.46 55.56 10.51
N VAL A 18 49.66 55.47 9.92
CA VAL A 18 50.14 54.26 9.23
C VAL A 18 50.19 53.07 10.18
N VAL A 19 50.66 53.26 11.42
CA VAL A 19 50.71 52.20 12.45
C VAL A 19 49.31 51.75 12.83
N VAL A 20 48.37 52.67 13.06
CA VAL A 20 46.98 52.35 13.41
C VAL A 20 46.29 51.57 12.28
N VAL A 21 46.43 52.02 11.03
CA VAL A 21 45.88 51.32 9.86
C VAL A 21 46.47 49.93 9.72
N SER A 22 47.79 49.78 9.92
CA SER A 22 48.47 48.48 9.84
C SER A 22 47.95 47.50 10.90
N LEU A 23 47.72 47.96 12.13
CA LEU A 23 47.16 47.15 13.21
C LEU A 23 45.71 46.71 12.92
N LEU A 24 44.88 47.61 12.37
CA LEU A 24 43.50 47.30 11.97
C LEU A 24 43.44 46.25 10.85
N VAL A 25 44.34 46.34 9.86
CA VAL A 25 44.46 45.36 8.77
C VAL A 25 44.95 44.01 9.30
N ALA A 26 45.93 43.98 10.21
CA ALA A 26 46.42 42.74 10.81
C ALA A 26 45.33 42.04 11.66
N ALA A 27 44.57 42.82 12.43
CA ALA A 27 43.47 42.31 13.26
C ALA A 27 42.31 41.75 12.40
N SER A 28 41.97 42.41 11.29
CA SER A 28 40.93 41.94 10.37
C SER A 28 41.37 40.68 9.61
N ARG A 29 42.65 40.58 9.21
CA ARG A 29 43.21 39.40 8.54
C ARG A 29 43.16 38.14 9.42
N LYS A 30 43.37 38.29 10.73
CA LYS A 30 43.25 37.21 11.72
C LYS A 30 41.80 36.69 11.85
N ARG A 31 40.79 37.57 11.75
CA ARG A 31 39.37 37.18 11.77
C ARG A 31 38.90 36.51 10.47
N THR A 32 39.51 36.82 9.33
CA THR A 32 39.17 36.17 8.05
C THR A 32 39.73 34.76 7.88
N GLN A 33 40.76 34.36 8.65
CA GLN A 33 41.28 32.99 8.61
C GLN A 33 40.31 32.00 9.28
N GLY A 34 39.71 32.36 10.42
CA GLY A 34 38.72 31.49 11.10
C GLY A 34 37.42 31.26 10.31
N LYS A 35 37.01 32.21 9.45
CA LYS A 35 35.80 32.07 8.61
C LYS A 35 35.95 31.05 7.48
N ARG A 36 37.18 30.79 7.00
CA ARG A 36 37.44 29.81 5.93
C ARG A 36 37.38 28.37 6.43
N GLU A 37 37.72 28.14 7.70
CA GLU A 37 37.64 26.83 8.33
C GLU A 37 36.21 26.44 8.69
N GLN A 38 35.40 27.40 9.19
CA GLN A 38 33.98 27.18 9.48
C GLN A 38 33.17 26.82 8.21
N ALA A 39 33.47 27.43 7.07
CA ALA A 39 32.82 27.10 5.80
C ALA A 39 33.20 25.71 5.26
N ARG A 40 34.36 25.16 5.63
CA ARG A 40 34.76 23.78 5.28
C ARG A 40 34.07 22.76 6.18
N GLN A 41 33.91 23.05 7.48
CA GLN A 41 33.16 22.19 8.40
C GLN A 41 31.68 22.13 8.05
N LEU A 42 31.03 23.27 7.77
CA LEU A 42 29.62 23.30 7.35
C LEU A 42 29.38 22.56 6.01
N ARG A 43 30.35 22.57 5.08
CA ARG A 43 30.25 21.79 3.82
C ARG A 43 30.41 20.28 4.04
N GLY A 44 31.10 19.86 5.09
CA GLY A 44 31.22 18.45 5.47
C GLY A 44 29.91 17.91 6.07
N GLU A 45 29.31 18.66 7.00
CA GLU A 45 28.07 18.26 7.68
C GLU A 45 26.86 18.21 6.74
N LEU A 46 26.78 19.14 5.77
CA LEU A 46 25.70 19.14 4.78
C LEU A 46 25.75 17.94 3.83
N LYS A 47 26.94 17.41 3.50
CA LYS A 47 27.06 16.21 2.66
C LYS A 47 26.53 14.96 3.37
N THR A 48 26.86 14.80 4.64
CA THR A 48 26.44 13.64 5.44
C THR A 48 24.93 13.61 5.65
N GLU A 49 24.30 14.76 5.89
CA GLU A 49 22.84 14.84 6.01
C GLU A 49 22.14 14.65 4.66
N GLN A 50 22.70 15.14 3.55
CA GLN A 50 22.17 14.87 2.20
C GLN A 50 22.22 13.38 1.85
N GLU A 51 23.31 12.68 2.19
CA GLU A 51 23.42 11.23 1.97
C GLU A 51 22.38 10.44 2.78
N ARG A 52 22.12 10.84 4.04
CA ARG A 52 21.09 10.21 4.88
C ARG A 52 19.68 10.44 4.34
N VAL A 53 19.38 11.65 3.88
CA VAL A 53 18.08 11.96 3.26
C VAL A 53 17.92 11.22 1.95
N ALA A 54 18.96 11.16 1.10
CA ALA A 54 18.94 10.41 -0.14
C ALA A 54 18.72 8.91 0.07
N GLN A 55 19.37 8.29 1.07
CA GLN A 55 19.13 6.89 1.42
C GLN A 55 17.69 6.64 1.88
N ARG A 56 17.14 7.52 2.73
CA ARG A 56 15.75 7.40 3.18
C ARG A 56 14.77 7.58 2.03
N GLN A 57 15.06 8.48 1.11
CA GLN A 57 14.23 8.73 -0.05
C GLN A 57 14.27 7.55 -1.03
N ALA A 58 15.45 6.96 -1.25
CA ALA A 58 15.58 5.73 -2.05
C ALA A 58 14.80 4.56 -1.44
N LEU A 59 14.86 4.37 -0.11
CA LEU A 59 14.08 3.34 0.59
C LEU A 59 12.57 3.60 0.51
N ALA A 60 12.15 4.86 0.59
CA ALA A 60 10.74 5.23 0.44
C ALA A 60 10.23 4.97 -0.98
N GLU A 61 11.01 5.33 -2.00
CA GLU A 61 10.70 5.06 -3.41
C GLU A 61 10.68 3.56 -3.71
N GLU A 62 11.63 2.79 -3.17
CA GLU A 62 11.64 1.32 -3.27
C GLU A 62 10.40 0.71 -2.60
N THR A 63 10.03 1.21 -1.41
CA THR A 63 8.86 0.72 -0.67
C THR A 63 7.57 1.04 -1.42
N ASP A 64 7.43 2.25 -1.98
CA ASP A 64 6.27 2.63 -2.77
C ASP A 64 6.17 1.79 -4.06
N ALA A 65 7.30 1.60 -4.76
CA ALA A 65 7.34 0.73 -5.93
C ALA A 65 6.96 -0.72 -5.60
N ARG A 66 7.46 -1.26 -4.47
CA ARG A 66 7.13 -2.60 -4.00
C ARG A 66 5.67 -2.73 -3.57
N ALA A 67 5.10 -1.70 -2.94
CA ALA A 67 3.69 -1.67 -2.58
C ALA A 67 2.80 -1.69 -3.83
N ARG A 68 3.14 -0.91 -4.86
CA ARG A 68 2.43 -0.90 -6.15
C ARG A 68 2.52 -2.25 -6.86
N ALA A 69 3.70 -2.88 -6.86
CA ALA A 69 3.87 -4.21 -7.43
C ALA A 69 3.00 -5.26 -6.71
N ALA A 70 3.02 -5.27 -5.37
CA ALA A 70 2.20 -6.18 -4.59
C ALA A 70 0.69 -5.96 -4.79
N ALA A 71 0.25 -4.70 -4.93
CA ALA A 71 -1.14 -4.38 -5.23
C ALA A 71 -1.56 -4.89 -6.62
N ALA A 72 -0.71 -4.71 -7.63
CA ALA A 72 -0.97 -5.21 -8.98
C ALA A 72 -1.05 -6.75 -9.02
N GLU A 73 -0.18 -7.45 -8.30
CA GLU A 73 -0.25 -8.91 -8.17
C GLU A 73 -1.52 -9.39 -7.47
N ALA A 74 -1.96 -8.67 -6.43
CA ALA A 74 -3.21 -8.97 -5.74
C ALA A 74 -4.43 -8.77 -6.65
N GLU A 75 -4.44 -7.70 -7.45
CA GLU A 75 -5.50 -7.44 -8.42
C GLU A 75 -5.53 -8.49 -9.53
N ALA A 76 -4.37 -8.92 -10.03
CA ALA A 76 -4.28 -10.01 -11.00
C ALA A 76 -4.85 -11.33 -10.45
N LYS A 77 -4.51 -11.69 -9.21
CA LYS A 77 -5.08 -12.87 -8.53
C LYS A 77 -6.58 -12.74 -8.31
N ALA A 78 -7.06 -11.56 -7.95
CA ALA A 78 -8.49 -11.32 -7.79
C ALA A 78 -9.25 -11.45 -9.12
N ALA A 79 -8.67 -10.98 -10.23
CA ALA A 79 -9.23 -11.15 -11.56
C ALA A 79 -9.27 -12.63 -11.98
N GLU A 80 -8.22 -13.40 -11.68
CA GLU A 80 -8.21 -14.85 -11.94
C GLU A 80 -9.27 -15.58 -11.12
N ALA A 81 -9.41 -15.24 -9.83
CA ALA A 81 -10.46 -15.80 -8.99
C ALA A 81 -11.86 -15.50 -9.54
N ARG A 82 -12.12 -14.26 -9.98
CA ARG A 82 -13.38 -13.88 -10.65
C ARG A 82 -13.63 -14.68 -11.94
N ARG A 83 -12.57 -14.97 -12.69
CA ARG A 83 -12.68 -15.81 -13.90
C ARG A 83 -13.10 -17.24 -13.55
N LEU A 84 -12.46 -17.84 -12.55
CA LEU A 84 -12.79 -19.19 -12.08
C LEU A 84 -14.21 -19.25 -11.50
N SER A 85 -14.62 -18.25 -10.70
CA SER A 85 -15.99 -18.19 -10.18
C SER A 85 -17.03 -18.01 -11.29
N GLY A 86 -16.72 -17.20 -12.31
CA GLY A 86 -17.58 -17.06 -13.49
C GLY A 86 -17.75 -18.37 -14.26
N GLN A 87 -16.67 -19.16 -14.38
CA GLN A 87 -16.74 -20.50 -14.99
C GLN A 87 -17.57 -21.47 -14.16
N ALA A 88 -17.44 -21.44 -12.84
CA ALA A 88 -18.25 -22.26 -11.94
C ALA A 88 -19.75 -21.91 -12.05
N ALA A 89 -20.08 -20.61 -12.04
CA ALA A 89 -21.45 -20.14 -12.21
C ALA A 89 -22.06 -20.58 -13.56
N ALA A 90 -21.29 -20.51 -14.65
CA ALA A 90 -21.74 -20.99 -15.95
C ALA A 90 -21.98 -22.52 -15.98
N GLN A 91 -21.15 -23.30 -15.27
CA GLN A 91 -21.38 -24.73 -15.12
C GLN A 91 -22.63 -25.04 -14.30
N GLU A 92 -22.87 -24.27 -13.22
CA GLU A 92 -24.07 -24.41 -12.40
C GLU A 92 -25.34 -24.13 -13.21
N GLU A 93 -25.38 -23.04 -13.97
CA GLU A 93 -26.49 -22.71 -14.88
C GLU A 93 -26.74 -23.81 -15.92
N THR A 94 -25.67 -24.40 -16.46
CA THR A 94 -25.76 -25.52 -17.40
C THR A 94 -26.37 -26.76 -16.73
N VAL A 95 -25.95 -27.06 -15.49
CA VAL A 95 -26.48 -28.20 -14.72
C VAL A 95 -27.94 -27.98 -14.35
N GLU A 96 -28.33 -26.77 -13.94
CA GLU A 96 -29.73 -26.43 -13.69
C GLU A 96 -30.58 -26.59 -14.95
N SER A 97 -30.11 -26.06 -16.09
CA SER A 97 -30.80 -26.21 -17.38
C SER A 97 -31.01 -27.68 -17.76
N HIS A 98 -30.02 -28.54 -17.54
CA HIS A 98 -30.17 -29.98 -17.77
C HIS A 98 -31.16 -30.65 -16.81
N ARG A 99 -31.21 -30.22 -15.54
CA ARG A 99 -32.21 -30.72 -14.58
C ARG A 99 -33.62 -30.36 -15.01
N ASP A 100 -33.83 -29.12 -15.44
CA ASP A 100 -35.13 -28.66 -15.94
C ASP A 100 -35.56 -29.45 -17.17
N GLU A 101 -34.66 -29.69 -18.14
CA GLU A 101 -34.94 -30.51 -19.32
C GLU A 101 -35.31 -31.97 -18.94
N LEU A 102 -34.59 -32.56 -17.98
CA LEU A 102 -34.89 -33.90 -17.49
C LEU A 102 -36.26 -33.97 -16.79
N ASP A 103 -36.60 -32.97 -15.99
CA ASP A 103 -37.89 -32.88 -15.31
C ASP A 103 -39.04 -32.69 -16.31
N GLU A 104 -38.86 -31.89 -17.36
CA GLU A 104 -39.84 -31.77 -18.44
C GLU A 104 -40.04 -33.08 -19.20
N ARG A 105 -38.94 -33.77 -19.55
CA ARG A 105 -38.99 -35.10 -20.19
C ARG A 105 -39.71 -36.11 -19.31
N ARG A 106 -39.44 -36.10 -18.00
CA ARG A 106 -40.10 -37.00 -17.04
C ARG A 106 -41.60 -36.74 -16.96
N LYS A 107 -42.02 -35.46 -16.86
CA LYS A 107 -43.43 -35.06 -16.92
C LYS A 107 -44.10 -35.44 -18.25
N HIS A 108 -43.35 -35.42 -19.36
CA HIS A 108 -43.85 -35.84 -20.66
C HIS A 108 -44.08 -37.35 -20.72
N ILE A 109 -43.12 -38.14 -20.24
CA ILE A 109 -43.25 -39.61 -20.13
C ILE A 109 -44.45 -39.96 -19.26
N ASP A 110 -44.56 -39.39 -18.06
CA ASP A 110 -45.67 -39.66 -17.12
C ASP A 110 -47.05 -39.34 -17.69
N ARG A 111 -47.12 -38.40 -18.65
CA ARG A 111 -48.36 -38.00 -19.33
C ARG A 111 -48.78 -38.98 -20.43
N ILE A 112 -47.81 -39.62 -21.08
CA ILE A 112 -48.05 -40.57 -22.17
C ILE A 112 -48.21 -41.99 -21.61
N ASP A 113 -47.56 -42.29 -20.49
CA ASP A 113 -47.57 -43.60 -19.86
C ASP A 113 -49.00 -43.98 -19.35
N PRO A 114 -49.65 -44.98 -19.96
CA PRO A 114 -50.98 -45.44 -19.53
C PRO A 114 -50.96 -46.11 -18.15
N ASP A 115 -49.83 -46.66 -17.70
CA ASP A 115 -49.71 -47.29 -16.39
C ASP A 115 -49.76 -46.25 -15.26
N VAL A 116 -49.31 -45.02 -15.50
CA VAL A 116 -49.36 -43.92 -14.52
C VAL A 116 -50.81 -43.45 -14.30
N LYS A 117 -51.64 -43.45 -15.34
CA LYS A 117 -53.09 -43.19 -15.19
C LYS A 117 -53.76 -44.29 -14.36
N SER A 118 -53.44 -45.56 -14.64
CA SER A 118 -53.96 -46.69 -13.86
C SER A 118 -53.57 -46.64 -12.38
N ARG A 119 -52.40 -46.07 -12.06
CA ARG A 119 -51.91 -45.94 -10.68
C ARG A 119 -52.55 -44.75 -9.95
N ARG A 120 -52.84 -43.65 -10.66
CA ARG A 120 -53.54 -42.48 -10.10
C ARG A 120 -55.01 -42.77 -9.82
N ASP A 121 -55.67 -43.52 -10.70
CA ASP A 121 -57.05 -43.97 -10.50
C ASP A 121 -57.14 -44.97 -9.33
N ARG A 122 -56.12 -45.81 -9.12
CA ARG A 122 -56.06 -46.77 -8.00
C ARG A 122 -55.62 -46.16 -6.67
N ALA A 123 -54.83 -45.08 -6.68
CA ALA A 123 -54.36 -44.38 -5.48
C ALA A 123 -55.35 -43.30 -4.96
N GLY A 124 -56.37 -42.95 -5.74
CA GLY A 124 -57.47 -42.09 -5.28
C GLY A 124 -58.42 -42.77 -4.29
N ASP A 125 -58.43 -44.11 -4.28
CA ASP A 125 -59.31 -44.94 -3.43
C ASP A 125 -58.60 -45.51 -2.19
N ASP A 126 -57.27 -45.42 -2.11
CA ASP A 126 -56.46 -45.88 -0.97
C ASP A 126 -55.75 -44.69 -0.33
N GLU A 127 -56.43 -44.01 0.59
CA GLU A 127 -55.83 -43.06 1.54
C GLU A 127 -55.01 -43.86 2.57
N PRO A 128 -53.66 -43.82 2.58
CA PRO A 128 -52.90 -44.47 3.63
C PRO A 128 -52.87 -43.52 4.82
N ASP A 129 -53.58 -43.92 5.87
CA ASP A 129 -53.52 -43.38 7.23
C ASP A 129 -52.05 -43.14 7.63
N ARG A 130 -51.59 -41.90 7.47
CA ARG A 130 -50.25 -41.47 7.91
C ARG A 130 -50.30 -41.42 9.43
N GLN A 131 -49.97 -42.56 10.05
CA GLN A 131 -49.50 -42.57 11.44
C GLN A 131 -48.25 -41.69 11.50
N VAL A 132 -48.45 -40.51 12.08
CA VAL A 132 -47.40 -39.59 12.49
C VAL A 132 -46.58 -40.29 13.56
N ILE A 133 -45.46 -40.90 13.16
CA ILE A 133 -44.44 -41.31 14.13
C ILE A 133 -43.75 -40.02 14.58
N GLU A 134 -44.23 -39.44 15.69
CA GLU A 134 -43.46 -38.47 16.47
C GLU A 134 -42.18 -39.17 16.96
N GLN A 135 -41.08 -38.97 16.25
CA GLN A 135 -39.75 -39.29 16.79
C GLN A 135 -39.31 -38.11 17.68
N PRO A 136 -39.10 -38.31 18.99
CA PRO A 136 -38.51 -37.27 19.82
C PRO A 136 -37.06 -37.00 19.38
N PRO A 137 -36.56 -35.76 19.51
CA PRO A 137 -35.24 -35.39 19.03
C PRO A 137 -34.15 -36.16 19.80
N ARG A 138 -33.35 -36.95 19.07
CA ARG A 138 -32.15 -37.57 19.64
C ARG A 138 -31.14 -36.46 19.95
N ARG A 139 -30.94 -36.23 21.24
CA ARG A 139 -29.84 -35.42 21.78
C ARG A 139 -28.52 -36.08 21.37
N VAL A 140 -27.80 -35.44 20.46
CA VAL A 140 -26.44 -35.85 20.09
C VAL A 140 -25.52 -35.38 21.22
N GLU A 141 -25.08 -36.30 22.07
CA GLU A 141 -24.01 -36.00 23.03
C GLU A 141 -22.67 -35.96 22.29
N HIS A 142 -22.01 -34.80 22.35
CA HIS A 142 -20.64 -34.64 21.90
C HIS A 142 -19.68 -35.20 22.96
N PRO A 143 -18.80 -36.16 22.64
CA PRO A 143 -17.68 -36.50 23.50
C PRO A 143 -16.65 -35.35 23.50
N ARG A 144 -16.15 -35.00 24.69
CA ARG A 144 -15.09 -34.02 24.91
C ARG A 144 -13.72 -34.57 24.51
#